data_AF-A0A973JEX0-F1
#
_entry.id   AF-A0A973JEX0-F1
#
_cell.length_a   1.000
_cell.length_b   1.000
_cell.length_c   1.000
_cell.angle_alpha   90.00
_cell.angle_beta   90.00
_cell.angle_gamma   90.00
#
_symmetry.space_group_name_H-M   'P 1'
#
loop_
_entity.id
_entity.type
_entity.pdbx_description
1 polymer ?
#
loop_
_entity_poly.entity_id
_entity_poly.type
_entity_poly.pdbx_seq_one_letter_code
_entity_poly.pdbx_strand_id
1 'polypeptide(L)'
;MKNEKPDAEYKNKAETRIMELREAQRAKDEAAAFERARNSKWPESDLKNYLSTYPSGKHAPEARKLLEQSAYNRTMKENTARAYSDFLSSYPNSDQAPDATARLRDIRFDNARKSESLSEYENYIR
;
A
#
# COMPACT_ATOMS: atom_id res chain seq x y z
N MET A 1 45.34 37.28 18.74
CA MET A 1 45.39 36.80 17.34
C MET A 1 44.25 35.81 17.17
N LYS A 2 43.26 36.14 16.33
CA LYS A 2 42.02 35.35 16.13
C LYS A 2 42.20 34.45 14.89
N ASN A 3 42.72 33.24 15.05
CA ASN A 3 42.85 32.28 13.95
C ASN A 3 42.41 30.87 14.41
N GLU A 4 41.13 30.69 14.72
CA GLU A 4 40.51 29.38 14.99
C GLU A 4 39.20 29.15 14.22
N LYS A 5 38.86 30.04 13.27
CA LYS A 5 37.56 30.00 12.57
C LYS A 5 37.53 29.29 11.21
N PRO A 6 38.62 29.15 10.41
CA PRO A 6 38.53 28.48 9.12
C PRO A 6 38.26 26.97 9.25
N ASP A 7 38.93 26.28 10.17
CA ASP A 7 38.88 24.81 10.29
C ASP A 7 37.49 24.30 10.70
N ALA A 8 36.83 25.01 11.63
CA ALA A 8 35.46 24.69 12.04
C ALA A 8 34.44 24.91 10.90
N GLU A 9 34.62 25.93 10.05
CA GLU A 9 33.74 26.19 8.91
C GLU A 9 33.87 25.09 7.84
N TYR A 10 35.10 24.69 7.50
CA TYR A 10 35.33 23.61 6.54
C TYR A 10 34.87 22.25 7.08
N LYS A 11 35.04 22.00 8.38
CA LYS A 11 34.48 20.81 9.04
C LYS A 11 32.96 20.76 8.93
N ASN A 12 32.25 21.84 9.27
CA ASN A 12 30.80 21.92 9.16
C ASN A 12 30.31 21.73 7.71
N LYS A 13 31.02 22.31 6.73
CA LYS A 13 30.74 22.11 5.30
C LYS A 13 30.93 20.64 4.89
N ALA A 14 31.99 19.99 5.35
CA ALA A 14 32.25 18.58 5.08
C ALA A 14 31.18 17.67 5.70
N GLU A 15 30.80 17.92 6.96
CA GLU A 15 29.73 17.18 7.65
C GLU A 15 28.38 17.33 6.94
N THR A 16 28.03 18.55 6.55
CA THR A 16 26.82 18.83 5.75
C THR A 16 26.86 18.04 4.43
N ARG A 17 27.99 18.08 3.72
CA ARG A 17 28.14 17.35 2.47
C ARG A 17 28.05 15.84 2.65
N ILE A 18 28.63 15.29 3.72
CA ILE A 18 28.53 13.86 4.05
C ILE A 18 27.07 13.47 4.32
N MET A 19 26.33 14.30 5.05
CA MET A 19 24.90 14.09 5.31
C MET A 19 24.10 14.09 4.01
N GLU A 20 24.26 15.08 3.14
CA GLU A 20 23.61 15.13 1.82
C GLU A 20 23.91 13.89 0.97
N LEU A 21 25.19 13.46 0.94
CA LEU A 21 25.60 12.28 0.17
C LEU A 21 24.99 11.00 0.72
N ARG A 22 24.89 10.87 2.05
CA ARG A 22 24.25 9.72 2.71
C ARG A 22 22.75 9.69 2.45
N GLU A 23 22.07 10.83 2.51
CA GLU A 23 20.65 10.94 2.18
C GLU A 23 20.38 10.60 0.72
N ALA A 24 21.19 11.13 -0.20
CA ALA A 24 21.11 10.80 -1.61
C ALA A 24 21.33 9.30 -1.87
N GLN A 25 22.27 8.67 -1.15
CA GLN A 25 22.50 7.23 -1.25
C GLN A 25 21.31 6.43 -0.71
N ARG A 26 20.77 6.81 0.45
CA ARG A 26 19.57 6.17 1.02
C ARG A 26 18.37 6.27 0.08
N ALA A 27 18.16 7.43 -0.55
CA ALA A 27 17.09 7.61 -1.53
C ALA A 27 17.27 6.71 -2.76
N LYS A 28 18.51 6.51 -3.22
CA LYS A 28 18.81 5.56 -4.31
C LYS A 28 18.57 4.11 -3.89
N ASP A 29 18.99 3.74 -2.68
CA ASP A 29 18.81 2.38 -2.15
C ASP A 29 17.32 2.06 -1.96
N GLU A 30 16.55 3.01 -1.45
CA GLU A 30 15.10 2.93 -1.35
C GLU A 30 14.45 2.74 -2.73
N ALA A 31 14.78 3.60 -3.69
CA ALA A 31 14.22 3.51 -5.04
C ALA A 31 14.54 2.15 -5.70
N ALA A 32 15.78 1.66 -5.54
CA ALA A 32 16.16 0.35 -6.02
C ALA A 32 15.41 -0.79 -5.30
N ALA A 33 15.15 -0.66 -3.99
CA ALA A 33 14.35 -1.63 -3.24
C ALA A 33 12.90 -1.67 -3.74
N PHE A 34 12.28 -0.51 -3.99
CA PHE A 34 10.94 -0.42 -4.54
C PHE A 34 10.85 -1.05 -5.94
N GLU A 35 11.80 -0.70 -6.83
CA GLU A 35 11.84 -1.25 -8.19
C GLU A 35 12.01 -2.78 -8.20
N ARG A 36 12.86 -3.32 -7.31
CA ARG A 36 12.97 -4.78 -7.16
C ARG A 36 11.67 -5.40 -6.67
N ALA A 37 11.01 -4.78 -5.71
CA ALA A 37 9.77 -5.28 -5.15
C ALA A 37 8.63 -5.31 -6.18
N ARG A 38 8.43 -4.22 -6.93
CA ARG A 38 7.33 -4.14 -7.91
C ARG A 38 7.50 -5.10 -9.08
N ASN A 39 8.74 -5.37 -9.49
CA ASN A 39 9.07 -6.24 -10.63
C ASN A 39 9.40 -7.68 -10.20
N SER A 40 9.17 -8.02 -8.93
CA SER A 40 9.45 -9.35 -8.41
C SER A 40 8.47 -10.39 -8.97
N LYS A 41 8.87 -11.67 -8.86
CA LYS A 41 7.97 -12.81 -9.05
C LYS A 41 6.81 -12.81 -8.04
N TRP A 42 7.01 -12.23 -6.86
CA TRP A 42 6.04 -12.19 -5.77
C TRP A 42 5.83 -10.74 -5.28
N PRO A 43 5.27 -9.86 -6.14
CA PRO A 43 5.27 -8.43 -5.88
C PRO A 43 4.51 -8.06 -4.59
N GLU A 44 3.44 -8.76 -4.24
CA GLU A 44 2.72 -8.49 -2.99
C GLU A 44 3.58 -8.69 -1.73
N SER A 45 4.36 -9.77 -1.68
CA SER A 45 5.23 -10.05 -0.53
C SER A 45 6.36 -9.03 -0.45
N ASP A 46 7.00 -8.75 -1.59
CA ASP A 46 8.16 -7.87 -1.61
C ASP A 46 7.79 -6.40 -1.42
N LEU A 47 6.60 -5.97 -1.88
CA LEU A 47 6.08 -4.62 -1.60
C LEU A 47 5.75 -4.47 -0.11
N LYS A 48 5.22 -5.50 0.55
CA LYS A 48 5.02 -5.50 2.01
C LYS A 48 6.35 -5.40 2.76
N ASN A 49 7.37 -6.14 2.33
CA ASN A 49 8.72 -6.06 2.89
C ASN A 49 9.36 -4.68 2.69
N TYR A 50 9.21 -4.12 1.49
CA TYR A 50 9.63 -2.75 1.18
C TYR A 50 8.95 -1.74 2.11
N LEU A 51 7.63 -1.82 2.30
CA LEU A 51 6.88 -0.94 3.20
C LEU A 51 7.26 -1.12 4.68
N SER A 52 7.67 -2.31 5.09
CA SER A 52 8.20 -2.54 6.44
C SER A 52 9.55 -1.84 6.64
N THR A 53 10.39 -1.83 5.61
CA THR A 53 11.73 -1.21 5.63
C THR A 53 11.66 0.31 5.44
N TYR A 54 10.76 0.79 4.59
CA TYR A 54 10.59 2.19 4.20
C TYR A 54 9.13 2.65 4.36
N PRO A 55 8.57 2.66 5.57
CA PRO A 55 7.14 2.93 5.80
C PRO A 55 6.69 4.33 5.36
N SER A 56 7.62 5.30 5.42
CA SER A 56 7.47 6.68 4.97
C SER A 56 8.42 7.02 3.81
N GLY A 57 8.88 6.00 3.08
CA GLY A 57 9.71 6.18 1.88
C GLY A 57 8.96 6.95 0.79
N LYS A 58 9.71 7.54 -0.13
CA LYS A 58 9.16 8.27 -1.28
C LYS A 58 8.17 7.42 -2.10
N HIS A 59 8.41 6.12 -2.24
CA HIS A 59 7.53 5.21 -3.00
C HIS A 59 6.55 4.43 -2.12
N ALA A 60 6.49 4.71 -0.81
CA ALA A 60 5.56 4.02 0.08
C ALA A 60 4.07 4.21 -0.28
N PRO A 61 3.60 5.42 -0.69
CA PRO A 61 2.24 5.59 -1.17
C PRO A 61 1.94 4.75 -2.42
N GLU A 62 2.88 4.69 -3.36
CA GLU A 62 2.75 3.92 -4.60
C GLU A 62 2.72 2.41 -4.31
N ALA A 63 3.62 1.92 -3.45
CA ALA A 63 3.63 0.53 -3.02
C ALA A 63 2.32 0.10 -2.34
N ARG A 64 1.73 0.97 -1.50
CA ARG A 64 0.41 0.72 -0.89
C ARG A 64 -0.68 0.63 -1.95
N LYS A 65 -0.67 1.53 -2.95
CA LYS A 65 -1.64 1.51 -4.06
C LYS A 65 -1.54 0.23 -4.90
N LEU A 66 -0.32 -0.23 -5.19
CA LEU A 66 -0.10 -1.49 -5.92
C LEU A 66 -0.63 -2.70 -5.14
N LEU A 67 -0.42 -2.74 -3.82
CA LEU A 67 -0.96 -3.80 -2.95
C LEU A 67 -2.48 -3.80 -2.91
N GLU A 68 -3.09 -2.63 -2.77
CA GLU A 68 -4.53 -2.46 -2.81
C GLU A 68 -5.12 -2.93 -4.15
N GLN A 69 -4.50 -2.52 -5.27
CA GLN A 69 -4.94 -2.94 -6.60
C GLN A 69 -4.81 -4.46 -6.81
N SER A 70 -3.73 -5.07 -6.32
CA SER A 70 -3.58 -6.53 -6.37
C SER A 70 -4.63 -7.25 -5.53
N ALA A 71 -4.89 -6.74 -4.32
CA ALA A 71 -5.94 -7.27 -3.46
C ALA A 71 -7.31 -7.17 -4.12
N TYR A 72 -7.63 -6.04 -4.76
CA TYR A 72 -8.89 -5.86 -5.47
C TYR A 72 -9.02 -6.81 -6.66
N ASN A 73 -7.97 -6.97 -7.47
CA ASN A 73 -7.96 -7.91 -8.59
C ASN A 73 -8.22 -9.35 -8.13
N ARG A 74 -7.65 -9.74 -6.99
CA ARG A 74 -7.92 -11.04 -6.38
C ARG A 74 -9.38 -11.14 -5.92
N THR A 75 -9.91 -10.12 -5.26
CA THR A 75 -11.31 -10.06 -4.84
C THR A 75 -12.26 -10.20 -6.03
N MET A 76 -11.99 -9.51 -7.14
CA MET A 76 -12.75 -9.61 -8.38
C MET A 76 -12.67 -11.02 -9.01
N LYS A 77 -11.53 -11.69 -8.88
CA LYS A 77 -11.35 -13.06 -9.38
C LYS A 77 -12.07 -14.10 -8.52
N GLU A 78 -12.05 -13.95 -7.20
CA GLU A 78 -12.79 -14.80 -6.27
C GLU A 78 -14.31 -14.55 -6.39
N ASN A 79 -14.70 -13.30 -6.59
CA ASN A 79 -16.07 -12.85 -6.83
C ASN A 79 -17.11 -13.41 -5.83
N THR A 80 -16.76 -13.40 -4.54
CA THR A 80 -17.65 -13.87 -3.46
C THR A 80 -17.97 -12.75 -2.49
N ALA A 81 -19.13 -12.83 -1.82
CA ALA A 81 -19.50 -11.85 -0.79
C ALA A 81 -18.43 -11.73 0.32
N ARG A 82 -17.80 -12.86 0.68
CA ARG A 82 -16.70 -12.86 1.66
C ARG A 82 -15.49 -12.09 1.15
N ALA A 83 -15.03 -12.34 -0.07
CA ALA A 83 -13.86 -11.67 -0.63
C ALA A 83 -14.05 -10.15 -0.74
N TYR A 84 -15.24 -9.67 -1.14
CA TYR A 84 -15.53 -8.24 -1.15
C TYR A 84 -15.64 -7.65 0.26
N SER A 85 -16.24 -8.37 1.21
CA SER A 85 -16.31 -7.94 2.61
C SER A 85 -14.93 -7.81 3.25
N ASP A 86 -14.05 -8.79 3.01
CA ASP A 86 -12.68 -8.80 3.52
C ASP A 86 -11.85 -7.66 2.90
N PHE A 87 -12.04 -7.38 1.61
CA PHE A 87 -11.42 -6.25 0.92
C PHE A 87 -11.86 -4.91 1.51
N LEU A 88 -13.17 -4.69 1.66
CA LEU A 88 -13.73 -3.46 2.23
C LEU A 88 -13.28 -3.23 3.68
N SER A 89 -13.08 -4.31 4.44
CA SER A 89 -12.57 -4.23 5.82
C SER A 89 -11.08 -3.87 5.85
N SER A 90 -10.31 -4.36 4.88
CA SER A 90 -8.86 -4.12 4.79
C SER A 90 -8.53 -2.77 4.17
N TYR A 91 -9.36 -2.28 3.25
CA TYR A 91 -9.15 -1.05 2.48
C TYR A 91 -10.42 -0.17 2.46
N PRO A 92 -10.86 0.34 3.62
CA PRO A 92 -12.12 1.09 3.73
C PRO A 92 -12.13 2.41 2.95
N ASN A 93 -10.96 3.00 2.72
CA ASN A 93 -10.78 4.27 1.99
C ASN A 93 -10.22 4.06 0.57
N SER A 94 -10.33 2.85 0.04
CA SER A 94 -9.88 2.51 -1.31
C SER A 94 -10.66 3.25 -2.38
N ASP A 95 -10.00 3.61 -3.48
CA ASP A 95 -10.67 4.14 -4.68
C ASP A 95 -11.67 3.11 -5.25
N GLN A 96 -11.46 1.81 -4.98
CA GLN A 96 -12.32 0.70 -5.40
C GLN A 96 -13.42 0.36 -4.38
N ALA A 97 -13.46 1.00 -3.20
CA ALA A 97 -14.47 0.71 -2.18
C ALA A 97 -15.93 0.89 -2.67
N PRO A 98 -16.28 1.92 -3.48
CA PRO A 98 -17.63 2.04 -4.01
C PRO A 98 -18.03 0.88 -4.93
N ASP A 99 -17.14 0.46 -5.83
CA ASP A 99 -17.38 -0.68 -6.75
C ASP A 99 -17.48 -1.99 -5.96
N ALA A 100 -16.56 -2.23 -5.03
CA ALA A 100 -16.58 -3.39 -4.14
C ALA A 100 -17.89 -3.49 -3.33
N THR A 101 -18.40 -2.36 -2.84
CA THR A 101 -19.66 -2.29 -2.10
C THR A 101 -20.85 -2.63 -2.98
N ALA A 102 -20.90 -2.09 -4.21
CA ALA A 102 -21.95 -2.41 -5.17
C ALA A 102 -21.95 -3.90 -5.52
N ARG A 103 -20.78 -4.48 -5.82
CA ARG A 103 -20.62 -5.91 -6.10
C ARG A 103 -21.03 -6.79 -4.94
N LEU A 104 -20.64 -6.44 -3.72
CA LEU A 104 -21.04 -7.15 -2.50
C LEU A 104 -22.56 -7.18 -2.35
N ARG A 105 -23.22 -6.03 -2.53
CA ARG A 105 -24.68 -5.91 -2.46
C ARG A 105 -25.35 -6.81 -3.50
N ASP A 106 -24.91 -6.73 -4.76
CA ASP A 106 -25.50 -7.49 -5.85
C ASP A 106 -25.35 -9.01 -5.62
N ILE A 107 -24.18 -9.48 -5.14
CA ILE A 107 -23.97 -10.89 -4.79
C ILE A 107 -24.87 -11.33 -3.62
N ARG A 108 -25.01 -10.50 -2.59
CA ARG A 108 -25.90 -10.82 -1.45
C ARG A 108 -27.35 -10.93 -1.89
N PHE A 109 -27.81 -10.00 -2.72
CA PHE A 109 -29.16 -10.04 -3.29
C PHE A 109 -29.39 -11.30 -4.12
N ASP A 110 -28.44 -11.65 -4.99
CA ASP A 110 -28.52 -12.87 -5.82
C ASP A 110 -28.53 -14.15 -4.97
N ASN A 111 -27.74 -14.19 -3.89
CA ASN A 111 -27.73 -15.32 -2.96
C ASN A 111 -29.08 -15.45 -2.24
N ALA A 112 -29.64 -14.34 -1.74
CA ALA A 112 -30.97 -14.34 -1.11
C ALA A 112 -32.04 -14.83 -2.10
N ARG A 113 -32.01 -14.31 -3.34
CA ARG A 113 -32.92 -14.71 -4.41
C ARG A 113 -32.81 -16.20 -4.74
N LYS A 114 -31.61 -16.76 -4.84
CA LYS A 114 -31.39 -18.19 -5.13
C LYS A 114 -31.79 -19.09 -3.98
N SER A 115 -31.66 -18.63 -2.74
CA SER A 115 -32.00 -19.41 -1.55
C SER A 115 -33.51 -19.49 -1.29
N GLU A 116 -34.28 -18.54 -1.84
CA GLU A 116 -35.70 -18.30 -1.50
C GLU A 116 -35.98 -18.23 0.01
N SER A 117 -34.95 -17.94 0.82
CA SER A 117 -35.02 -17.96 2.26
C SER A 117 -35.32 -16.56 2.80
N LEU A 118 -36.38 -16.45 3.60
CA LEU A 118 -36.73 -15.22 4.32
C LEU A 118 -35.53 -14.69 5.13
N SER A 119 -34.77 -15.59 5.77
CA SER A 119 -33.59 -15.25 6.57
C SER A 119 -32.49 -14.56 5.75
N GLU A 120 -32.33 -14.90 4.46
CA GLU A 120 -31.31 -14.28 3.62
C GLU A 120 -31.73 -12.90 3.12
N TYR A 121 -33.03 -12.69 2.88
CA TYR A 121 -33.57 -11.36 2.59
C TYR A 121 -33.52 -10.43 3.82
N GLU A 122 -33.80 -10.95 5.01
CA GLU A 122 -33.64 -10.20 6.26
C GLU A 122 -32.18 -9.76 6.48
N ASN A 123 -31.21 -10.64 6.21
CA ASN A 123 -29.78 -10.31 6.25
C ASN A 123 -29.34 -9.32 5.17
N TYR A 124 -30.06 -9.22 4.04
CA TYR A 124 -29.76 -8.25 2.99
C TYR A 124 -30.20 -6.83 3.36
N ILE A 125 -31.29 -6.69 4.13
CA ILE A 125 -31.91 -5.40 4.47
C ILE A 125 -31.32 -4.78 5.75
N ARG A 126 -30.75 -5.61 6.63
CA ARG A 126 -30.16 -5.19 7.92
C ARG A 126 -28.82 -4.46 7.75
#